data_AF-A0A1I1BAA4-F1
#
_entry.id   AF-A0A1I1BAA4-F1
#
_cell.length_a   1.000
_cell.length_b   1.000
_cell.length_c   1.000
_cell.angle_alpha   90.00
_cell.angle_beta   90.00
_cell.angle_gamma   90.00
#
_symmetry.space_group_name_H-M   'P 1'
#
loop_
_entity.id
_entity.type
_entity.pdbx_description
1 polymer ?
#
loop_
_entity_poly.entity_id
_entity_poly.type
_entity_poly.pdbx_seq_one_letter_code
_entity_poly.pdbx_strand_id
1 'polypeptide(L)'
;MTPHCLYLPILRHALPFGVALWCTAVAAAPVNDRGQYAEILEQLHREVALVFTLDANLELDPPLRASAMALGDAHLAQVDRMLESWLNEEAAQQTDTKAGTDLYTAVHARLLNELAMWQLDAGDTAYEEATLAVLKTARRVCVGNADWRFNDFSRKVARIQAMPAGRRDAALATERQLLARWDKPRPAIPAMPEPLPQDAVATFIQRWQDGAPRPALALPPMLADALLSKRSAYAVLGRDEQCGLHQWWLQLSLLQGATPAQVLYGFRYATLNTVTERYAGAYDDTGGGAMPPATRSGYPQLARRFSVTGSSTVRVQFDSAQLPRQASIVERTLQVPGIRGARPIAFEQIFDAPALSHAMQGTSYPKPDNGNSVRYQLVWDLTDPDAAQDNTPKQTGKRANP
;
A
#
# COMPACT_ATOMS: atom_id res chain seq x y z
N MET A 1 -6.94 2.47 -83.31
CA MET A 1 -6.20 3.10 -84.43
C MET A 1 -4.76 3.32 -83.98
N THR A 2 -3.85 2.45 -84.43
CA THR A 2 -2.42 2.77 -84.63
C THR A 2 -2.31 3.88 -85.70
N PRO A 3 -1.22 4.69 -85.82
CA PRO A 3 0.19 4.26 -85.71
C PRO A 3 1.26 5.30 -85.24
N HIS A 4 2.50 4.81 -85.08
CA HIS A 4 3.85 5.41 -85.31
C HIS A 4 4.24 6.77 -84.66
N CYS A 5 5.49 7.04 -84.23
CA CYS A 5 6.79 6.59 -84.72
C CYS A 5 7.92 6.88 -83.70
N LEU A 6 8.94 6.02 -83.71
CA LEU A 6 10.25 6.13 -83.05
C LEU A 6 11.12 7.27 -83.63
N TYR A 7 12.01 7.87 -82.83
CA TYR A 7 13.41 8.18 -83.21
C TYR A 7 14.28 8.50 -81.97
N LEU A 8 15.36 7.73 -81.81
CA LEU A 8 16.52 7.92 -80.92
C LEU A 8 17.67 8.52 -81.78
N PRO A 9 18.67 9.27 -81.24
CA PRO A 9 19.85 8.58 -80.66
C PRO A 9 20.68 9.33 -79.58
N ILE A 10 21.19 8.53 -78.61
CA ILE A 10 22.60 8.37 -78.19
C ILE A 10 23.50 9.60 -77.94
N LEU A 11 23.93 9.76 -76.68
CA LEU A 11 25.32 10.06 -76.23
C LEU A 11 25.42 9.69 -74.73
N ARG A 12 25.95 8.51 -74.38
CA ARG A 12 27.36 8.15 -74.09
C ARG A 12 27.96 8.75 -72.81
N HIS A 13 28.32 7.83 -71.90
CA HIS A 13 29.32 7.91 -70.81
C HIS A 13 28.83 8.61 -69.52
N ALA A 14 29.02 8.10 -68.29
CA ALA A 14 29.75 6.96 -67.76
C ALA A 14 29.18 6.63 -66.36
N LEU A 15 29.10 5.34 -66.02
CA LEU A 15 29.12 4.85 -64.63
C LEU A 15 30.59 4.74 -64.21
N PRO A 16 30.94 5.05 -62.96
CA PRO A 16 31.11 3.94 -62.03
C PRO A 16 30.67 4.22 -60.58
N PHE A 17 30.19 3.15 -59.94
CA PHE A 17 30.43 2.76 -58.55
C PHE A 17 30.56 3.86 -57.49
N GLY A 18 29.51 4.00 -56.67
CA GLY A 18 29.54 4.73 -55.40
C GLY A 18 28.63 4.05 -54.39
N VAL A 19 29.18 3.01 -53.75
CA VAL A 19 28.83 2.40 -52.45
C VAL A 19 27.52 2.90 -51.82
N ALA A 20 26.52 2.01 -51.77
CA ALA A 20 25.40 2.10 -50.85
C ALA A 20 25.94 2.07 -49.41
N LEU A 21 26.09 3.23 -48.78
CA LEU A 21 26.25 3.31 -47.33
C LEU A 21 24.91 2.92 -46.71
N TRP A 22 24.81 1.64 -46.36
CA TRP A 22 23.94 1.21 -45.28
C TRP A 22 24.39 1.95 -44.02
N CYS A 23 23.75 3.06 -43.70
CA CYS A 23 23.74 3.54 -42.31
C CYS A 23 22.93 2.53 -41.50
N THR A 24 23.53 1.38 -41.19
CA THR A 24 23.20 0.69 -39.96
C THR A 24 23.56 1.67 -38.85
N ALA A 25 22.57 2.45 -38.41
CA ALA A 25 22.60 3.03 -37.09
C ALA A 25 22.70 1.83 -36.13
N VAL A 26 23.94 1.46 -35.79
CA VAL A 26 24.20 0.64 -34.62
C VAL A 26 23.74 1.54 -33.47
N ALA A 27 22.49 1.35 -33.06
CA ALA A 27 22.04 1.83 -31.77
C ALA A 27 23.06 1.27 -30.78
N ALA A 28 23.89 2.16 -30.23
CA ALA A 28 24.75 1.81 -29.13
C ALA A 28 23.80 1.34 -28.02
N ALA A 29 23.69 0.02 -27.86
CA ALA A 29 23.05 -0.55 -26.69
C ALA A 29 23.74 0.06 -25.46
N PRO A 30 23.02 0.59 -24.47
CA PRO A 30 23.65 1.20 -23.31
C PRO A 30 24.56 0.17 -22.62
N VAL A 31 25.87 0.38 -22.78
CA VAL A 31 26.92 -0.42 -22.16
C VAL A 31 27.02 0.02 -20.70
N ASN A 32 26.18 -0.59 -19.86
CA ASN A 32 26.37 -0.88 -18.42
C ASN A 32 25.12 -1.50 -17.75
N ASP A 33 24.06 -1.78 -18.50
CA ASP A 33 22.74 -2.10 -17.93
C ASP A 33 22.64 -3.48 -17.24
N ARG A 34 23.41 -4.49 -17.70
CA ARG A 34 23.27 -5.86 -17.19
C ARG A 34 23.74 -6.05 -15.75
N GLY A 35 24.81 -5.36 -15.34
CA GLY A 35 25.32 -5.45 -13.97
C GLY A 35 24.37 -4.80 -12.98
N GLN A 36 23.88 -3.61 -13.33
CA GLN A 36 22.87 -2.89 -12.56
C GLN A 36 21.54 -3.68 -12.46
N TYR A 37 21.09 -4.31 -13.54
CA TYR A 37 19.89 -5.15 -13.50
C TYR A 37 20.03 -6.33 -12.56
N ALA A 38 21.16 -7.03 -12.62
CA ALA A 38 21.42 -8.17 -11.73
C ALA A 38 21.40 -7.74 -10.26
N GLU A 39 22.02 -6.60 -9.92
CA GLU A 39 22.02 -6.04 -8.57
C GLU A 39 20.61 -5.67 -8.09
N ILE A 40 19.81 -5.03 -8.96
CA ILE A 40 18.42 -4.67 -8.66
C ILE A 40 17.58 -5.93 -8.40
N LEU A 41 17.68 -6.93 -9.27
CA LEU A 41 16.95 -8.20 -9.12
C LEU A 41 17.37 -8.95 -7.85
N GLU A 42 18.67 -9.00 -7.56
CA GLU A 42 19.17 -9.65 -6.34
C GLU A 42 18.65 -8.93 -5.09
N GLN A 43 18.63 -7.60 -5.09
CA GLN A 43 18.10 -6.82 -3.97
C GLN A 43 16.60 -7.06 -3.77
N LEU A 44 15.80 -6.98 -4.85
CA LEU A 44 14.36 -7.23 -4.79
C LEU A 44 14.05 -8.66 -4.35
N HIS A 45 14.82 -9.64 -4.82
CA HIS A 45 14.71 -11.04 -4.37
C HIS A 45 14.97 -11.16 -2.87
N ARG A 46 16.06 -10.57 -2.35
CA ARG A 46 16.35 -10.60 -0.91
C ARG A 46 15.21 -9.98 -0.10
N GLU A 47 14.65 -8.87 -0.55
CA GLU A 47 13.56 -8.17 0.15
C GLU A 47 12.26 -8.98 0.18
N VAL A 48 11.86 -9.61 -0.94
CA VAL A 48 10.67 -10.48 -0.95
C VAL A 48 10.91 -11.80 -0.20
N ALA A 49 12.14 -12.34 -0.24
CA ALA A 49 12.50 -13.55 0.50
C ALA A 49 12.35 -13.37 2.02
N LEU A 50 12.63 -12.18 2.56
CA LEU A 50 12.37 -11.89 3.97
C LEU A 50 10.90 -12.08 4.35
N VAL A 51 9.97 -11.80 3.41
CA VAL A 51 8.53 -11.94 3.66
C VAL A 51 8.06 -13.39 3.65
N PHE A 52 8.60 -14.21 2.75
CA PHE A 52 8.21 -15.61 2.58
C PHE A 52 9.04 -16.60 3.40
N THR A 53 10.05 -16.12 4.12
CA THR A 53 10.77 -16.93 5.11
C THR A 53 9.91 -17.13 6.35
N LEU A 54 9.69 -18.39 6.73
CA LEU A 54 8.97 -18.70 7.96
C LEU A 54 9.84 -18.42 9.18
N ASP A 55 9.22 -17.81 10.19
CA ASP A 55 9.83 -17.66 11.51
C ASP A 55 10.20 -19.04 12.10
N ALA A 56 11.47 -19.17 12.47
CA ALA A 56 12.01 -20.38 13.09
C ALA A 56 11.36 -20.67 14.44
N ASN A 57 10.94 -19.63 15.17
CA ASN A 57 10.31 -19.73 16.48
C ASN A 57 8.79 -19.95 16.41
N LEU A 58 8.21 -20.01 15.21
CA LEU A 58 6.79 -20.27 15.06
C LEU A 58 6.48 -21.73 15.43
N GLU A 59 5.66 -21.95 16.46
CA GLU A 59 5.22 -23.29 16.84
C GLU A 59 4.25 -23.83 15.79
N LEU A 60 4.79 -24.56 14.80
CA LEU A 60 4.03 -25.21 13.73
C LEU A 60 4.14 -26.72 13.86
N ASP A 61 3.06 -27.43 13.50
CA ASP A 61 3.17 -28.87 13.29
C ASP A 61 4.16 -29.14 12.13
N PRO A 62 4.98 -30.22 12.20
CA PRO A 62 6.02 -30.45 11.20
C PRO A 62 5.50 -30.58 9.76
N PRO A 63 4.38 -31.27 9.48
CA PRO A 63 3.81 -31.34 8.13
C PRO A 63 3.37 -29.98 7.57
N LEU A 64 2.75 -29.13 8.38
CA LEU A 64 2.33 -27.78 8.00
C LEU A 64 3.55 -26.92 7.73
N ARG A 65 4.58 -26.98 8.57
CA ARG A 65 5.84 -26.26 8.36
C ARG A 65 6.46 -26.62 7.02
N ALA A 66 6.62 -27.92 6.73
CA ALA A 66 7.17 -28.38 5.46
C ALA A 66 6.34 -27.89 4.25
N SER A 67 5.01 -27.99 4.34
CA SER A 67 4.10 -27.57 3.28
C SER A 67 4.10 -26.06 3.06
N ALA A 68 4.19 -25.27 4.13
CA ALA A 68 4.29 -23.82 4.07
C ALA A 68 5.65 -23.35 3.52
N MET A 69 6.76 -24.00 3.90
CA MET A 69 8.07 -23.70 3.31
C MET A 69 8.06 -23.99 1.81
N ALA A 70 7.58 -25.16 1.38
CA ALA A 70 7.47 -25.49 -0.03
C ALA A 70 6.57 -24.50 -0.81
N LEU A 71 5.52 -23.97 -0.18
CA LEU A 71 4.67 -22.93 -0.76
C LEU A 71 5.45 -21.61 -0.93
N GLY A 72 6.20 -21.18 0.10
CA GLY A 72 7.05 -20.00 0.04
C GLY A 72 8.11 -20.11 -1.04
N ASP A 73 8.86 -21.21 -1.08
CA ASP A 73 9.92 -21.47 -2.07
C ASP A 73 9.37 -21.47 -3.50
N ALA A 74 8.24 -22.15 -3.73
CA ALA A 74 7.59 -22.18 -5.04
C ALA A 74 7.13 -20.78 -5.49
N HIS A 75 6.67 -19.95 -4.56
CA HIS A 75 6.26 -18.59 -4.88
C HIS A 75 7.46 -17.67 -5.12
N LEU A 76 8.54 -17.77 -4.34
CA LEU A 76 9.77 -17.00 -4.59
C LEU A 76 10.33 -17.27 -6.00
N ALA A 77 10.38 -18.55 -6.40
CA ALA A 77 10.78 -18.90 -7.76
C ALA A 77 9.84 -18.33 -8.85
N GLN A 78 8.56 -18.12 -8.55
CA GLN A 78 7.63 -17.42 -9.45
C GLN A 78 7.92 -15.91 -9.49
N VAL A 79 8.14 -15.29 -8.33
CA VAL A 79 8.44 -13.86 -8.22
C VAL A 79 9.72 -13.52 -8.98
N ASP A 80 10.76 -14.35 -8.94
CA ASP A 80 12.01 -14.10 -9.69
C ASP A 80 11.76 -13.90 -11.19
N ARG A 81 10.91 -14.75 -11.78
CA ARG A 81 10.53 -14.63 -13.20
C ARG A 81 9.72 -13.36 -13.47
N MET A 82 8.93 -12.90 -12.50
CA MET A 82 8.09 -11.72 -12.63
C MET A 82 8.92 -10.43 -12.49
N LEU A 83 9.88 -10.39 -11.57
CA LEU A 83 10.74 -9.23 -11.33
C LEU A 83 11.53 -8.85 -12.59
N GLU A 84 12.04 -9.83 -13.34
CA GLU A 84 12.70 -9.60 -14.63
C GLU A 84 11.76 -8.93 -15.65
N SER A 85 10.51 -9.41 -15.77
CA SER A 85 9.51 -8.80 -16.67
C SER A 85 9.21 -7.37 -16.26
N TRP A 86 8.96 -7.13 -14.98
CA TRP A 86 8.62 -5.81 -14.47
C TRP A 86 9.76 -4.80 -14.64
N LEU A 87 11.01 -5.23 -14.44
CA LEU A 87 12.16 -4.36 -14.63
C LEU A 87 12.30 -3.93 -16.10
N ASN A 88 12.10 -4.87 -17.03
CA ASN A 88 12.09 -4.56 -18.47
C ASN A 88 10.93 -3.61 -18.84
N GLU A 89 9.74 -3.82 -18.27
CA GLU A 89 8.59 -2.95 -18.46
C GLU A 89 8.87 -1.52 -17.96
N GLU A 90 9.45 -1.36 -16.77
CA GLU A 90 9.77 -0.03 -16.25
C GLU A 90 10.89 0.66 -17.02
N ALA A 91 11.92 -0.08 -17.46
CA ALA A 91 13.00 0.48 -18.28
C ALA A 91 12.48 1.02 -19.62
N ALA A 92 11.58 0.28 -20.28
CA ALA A 92 10.94 0.71 -21.52
C ALA A 92 10.06 1.96 -21.35
N GLN A 93 9.57 2.22 -20.13
CA GLN A 93 8.72 3.38 -19.85
C GLN A 93 9.55 4.62 -19.52
N GLN A 94 10.71 4.44 -18.90
CA GLN A 94 11.62 5.54 -18.60
C GLN A 94 12.29 6.12 -19.84
N THR A 95 12.47 5.34 -20.91
CA THR A 95 12.92 5.87 -22.20
C THR A 95 11.93 6.88 -22.80
N ASP A 96 10.65 6.77 -22.45
CA ASP A 96 9.57 7.61 -22.98
C ASP A 96 9.26 8.84 -22.10
N THR A 97 9.72 8.87 -20.83
CA THR A 97 9.43 9.93 -19.88
C THR A 97 10.69 10.60 -19.34
N LYS A 98 10.81 11.94 -19.49
CA LYS A 98 11.98 12.72 -19.04
C LYS A 98 12.16 12.86 -17.51
N ALA A 99 11.22 12.35 -16.71
CA ALA A 99 11.29 12.35 -15.25
C ALA A 99 11.48 10.90 -14.77
N GLY A 100 12.72 10.45 -14.63
CA GLY A 100 13.03 9.08 -14.26
C GLY A 100 12.99 8.87 -12.75
N THR A 101 11.95 8.22 -12.22
CA THR A 101 12.06 7.54 -10.92
C THR A 101 13.10 6.42 -11.04
N ASP A 102 13.88 6.16 -9.99
CA ASP A 102 14.83 5.04 -9.98
C ASP A 102 14.12 3.69 -10.28
N LEU A 103 14.68 2.88 -11.20
CA LEU A 103 14.08 1.61 -11.66
C LEU A 103 13.78 0.66 -10.51
N TYR A 104 14.75 0.49 -9.60
CA TYR A 104 14.58 -0.33 -8.41
C TYR A 104 13.38 0.15 -7.60
N THR A 105 13.26 1.45 -7.36
CA THR A 105 12.17 2.05 -6.58
C THR A 105 10.79 1.79 -7.21
N ALA A 106 10.66 1.89 -8.53
CA ALA A 106 9.40 1.63 -9.23
C ALA A 106 9.00 0.15 -9.14
N VAL A 107 9.94 -0.78 -9.40
CA VAL A 107 9.65 -2.22 -9.31
C VAL A 107 9.40 -2.64 -7.85
N HIS A 108 10.12 -2.06 -6.89
CA HIS A 108 9.86 -2.28 -5.47
C HIS A 108 8.48 -1.78 -5.06
N ALA A 109 8.01 -0.63 -5.56
CA ALA A 109 6.66 -0.16 -5.31
C ALA A 109 5.59 -1.15 -5.80
N ARG A 110 5.78 -1.71 -7.00
CA ARG A 110 4.90 -2.77 -7.54
C ARG A 110 4.90 -4.01 -6.64
N LEU A 111 6.08 -4.47 -6.23
CA LEU A 111 6.24 -5.61 -5.33
C LEU A 111 5.52 -5.40 -3.99
N LEU A 112 5.70 -4.24 -3.35
CA LEU A 112 5.03 -3.88 -2.10
C LEU A 112 3.51 -3.82 -2.27
N ASN A 113 3.04 -3.35 -3.43
CA ASN A 113 1.61 -3.33 -3.72
C ASN A 113 1.02 -4.73 -3.90
N GLU A 114 1.72 -5.65 -4.57
CA GLU A 114 1.31 -7.05 -4.71
C GLU A 114 1.21 -7.75 -3.35
N LEU A 115 2.18 -7.50 -2.46
CA LEU A 115 2.14 -7.94 -1.06
C LEU A 115 0.91 -7.39 -0.31
N ALA A 116 0.62 -6.10 -0.46
CA ALA A 116 -0.51 -5.47 0.20
C ALA A 116 -1.86 -5.98 -0.35
N MET A 117 -1.96 -6.17 -1.66
CA MET A 117 -3.16 -6.76 -2.30
C MET A 117 -3.38 -8.20 -1.83
N TRP A 118 -2.33 -9.02 -1.73
CA TRP A 118 -2.44 -10.40 -1.22
C TRP A 118 -2.88 -10.49 0.26
N GLN A 119 -2.59 -9.48 1.07
CA GLN A 119 -3.10 -9.40 2.43
C GLN A 119 -4.61 -9.08 2.49
N LEU A 120 -5.12 -8.33 1.51
CA LEU A 120 -6.53 -7.99 1.41
C LEU A 120 -7.37 -9.02 0.66
N ASP A 121 -6.74 -9.86 -0.17
CA ASP A 121 -7.43 -10.91 -0.93
C ASP A 121 -8.29 -11.80 -0.03
N ALA A 122 -9.51 -12.06 -0.49
CA ALA A 122 -10.40 -13.05 0.10
C ALA A 122 -10.20 -14.42 -0.58
N GLY A 123 -10.18 -15.46 0.25
CA GLY A 123 -10.27 -16.85 -0.19
C GLY A 123 -11.69 -17.24 -0.59
N ASP A 124 -11.92 -18.55 -0.70
CA ASP A 124 -13.27 -19.09 -0.83
C ASP A 124 -14.04 -19.00 0.49
N THR A 125 -15.36 -19.26 0.45
CA THR A 125 -16.23 -19.19 1.64
C THR A 125 -15.71 -20.05 2.80
N ALA A 126 -15.21 -21.25 2.52
CA ALA A 126 -14.71 -22.15 3.56
C ALA A 126 -13.44 -21.60 4.24
N TYR A 127 -12.53 -21.02 3.47
CA TYR A 127 -11.33 -20.36 3.96
C TYR A 127 -11.68 -19.12 4.81
N GLU A 128 -12.62 -18.29 4.36
CA GLU A 128 -13.05 -17.08 5.07
C GLU A 128 -13.76 -17.43 6.39
N GLU A 129 -14.63 -18.44 6.40
CA GLU A 129 -15.29 -18.93 7.61
C GLU A 129 -14.29 -19.49 8.63
N ALA A 130 -13.31 -20.29 8.17
CA ALA A 130 -12.26 -20.83 9.03
C ALA A 130 -11.37 -19.72 9.60
N THR A 131 -11.00 -18.75 8.76
CA THR A 131 -10.23 -17.56 9.18
C THR A 131 -10.98 -16.79 10.25
N LEU A 132 -12.28 -16.57 10.04
CA LEU A 132 -13.09 -15.86 11.02
C LEU A 132 -13.21 -16.61 12.35
N ALA A 133 -13.44 -17.92 12.30
CA ALA A 133 -13.52 -18.75 13.50
C ALA A 133 -12.23 -18.70 14.33
N VAL A 134 -11.07 -18.73 13.65
CA VAL A 134 -9.75 -18.56 14.25
C VAL A 134 -9.61 -17.17 14.88
N LEU A 135 -9.94 -16.10 14.16
CA LEU A 135 -9.82 -14.72 14.68
C LEU A 135 -10.74 -14.47 15.88
N LYS A 136 -11.84 -15.21 16.04
CA LYS A 136 -12.72 -15.11 17.21
C LYS A 136 -12.15 -15.79 18.47
N THR A 137 -11.26 -16.77 18.32
CA THR A 137 -10.94 -17.72 19.41
C THR A 137 -9.45 -17.83 19.72
N ALA A 138 -8.58 -17.71 18.73
CA ALA A 138 -7.16 -17.92 18.89
C ALA A 138 -6.45 -16.66 19.36
N ARG A 139 -5.80 -16.71 20.53
CA ARG A 139 -5.08 -15.57 21.12
C ARG A 139 -3.70 -15.31 20.50
N ARG A 140 -3.09 -16.33 19.88
CA ARG A 140 -1.71 -16.27 19.35
C ARG A 140 -1.61 -15.77 17.90
N VAL A 141 -2.73 -15.48 17.23
CA VAL A 141 -2.73 -15.02 15.82
C VAL A 141 -2.18 -13.62 15.63
N CYS A 142 -2.10 -12.85 16.71
CA CYS A 142 -1.57 -11.50 16.73
C CYS A 142 -0.16 -11.39 17.32
N VAL A 143 0.40 -12.48 17.84
CA VAL A 143 1.75 -12.47 18.43
C VAL A 143 2.76 -12.80 17.34
N GLY A 144 3.71 -11.89 17.07
CA GLY A 144 4.81 -12.12 16.13
C GLY A 144 6.14 -12.29 16.86
N ASN A 145 6.90 -13.35 16.56
CA ASN A 145 8.25 -13.54 17.13
C ASN A 145 9.38 -13.09 16.16
N ALA A 146 9.02 -12.74 14.92
CA ALA A 146 9.92 -12.22 13.89
C ALA A 146 9.74 -10.73 13.65
N ASP A 147 10.63 -10.14 12.85
CA ASP A 147 10.52 -8.76 12.37
C ASP A 147 9.14 -8.51 11.77
N TRP A 148 8.37 -7.64 12.44
CA TRP A 148 6.97 -7.36 12.11
C TRP A 148 6.80 -6.74 10.73
N ARG A 149 7.86 -6.17 10.18
CA ARG A 149 7.87 -5.59 8.83
C ARG A 149 7.76 -6.65 7.75
N PHE A 150 8.17 -7.88 8.02
CA PHE A 150 8.26 -8.96 7.01
C PHE A 150 7.51 -10.24 7.42
N ASN A 151 6.70 -10.21 8.48
CA ASN A 151 6.08 -11.44 9.00
C ASN A 151 4.73 -11.81 8.35
N ASP A 152 4.38 -11.24 7.19
CA ASP A 152 3.06 -11.41 6.55
C ASP A 152 2.72 -12.89 6.31
N PHE A 153 3.65 -13.64 5.72
CA PHE A 153 3.47 -15.07 5.45
C PHE A 153 3.43 -15.90 6.73
N SER A 154 4.35 -15.64 7.66
CA SER A 154 4.36 -16.30 8.97
C SER A 154 3.04 -16.09 9.72
N ARG A 155 2.45 -14.88 9.69
CA ARG A 155 1.13 -14.59 10.28
C ARG A 155 -0.01 -15.36 9.59
N LYS A 156 0.03 -15.49 8.26
CA LYS A 156 -0.95 -16.32 7.52
C LYS A 156 -0.86 -17.79 7.96
N VAL A 157 0.35 -18.35 8.01
CA VAL A 157 0.58 -19.74 8.39
C VAL A 157 0.24 -19.99 9.86
N ALA A 158 0.51 -19.05 10.76
CA ALA A 158 0.09 -19.11 12.16
C ALA A 158 -1.45 -19.19 12.30
N ARG A 159 -2.19 -18.45 11.47
CA ARG A 159 -3.66 -18.58 11.42
C ARG A 159 -4.10 -19.95 10.92
N ILE A 160 -3.43 -20.49 9.89
CA ILE A 160 -3.71 -21.85 9.38
C ILE A 160 -3.42 -22.91 10.45
N GLN A 161 -2.32 -22.79 11.20
CA GLN A 161 -2.02 -23.68 12.33
C GLN A 161 -3.15 -23.68 13.36
N ALA A 162 -3.76 -22.52 13.62
CA ALA A 162 -4.89 -22.40 14.54
C ALA A 162 -6.22 -22.95 13.98
N MET A 163 -6.31 -23.25 12.68
CA MET A 163 -7.48 -23.92 12.10
C MET A 163 -7.52 -25.41 12.51
N PRO A 164 -8.72 -26.04 12.49
CA PRO A 164 -8.84 -27.49 12.66
C PRO A 164 -7.95 -28.24 11.66
N ALA A 165 -7.30 -29.32 12.09
CA ALA A 165 -6.30 -30.05 11.29
C ALA A 165 -6.81 -30.43 9.88
N GLY A 166 -8.05 -30.93 9.78
CA GLY A 166 -8.67 -31.31 8.50
C GLY A 166 -8.99 -30.14 7.55
N ARG A 167 -8.72 -28.88 7.93
CA ARG A 167 -8.89 -27.69 7.09
C ARG A 167 -7.56 -27.09 6.63
N ARG A 168 -6.42 -27.48 7.22
CA ARG A 168 -5.12 -26.83 6.99
C ARG A 168 -4.63 -26.96 5.55
N ASP A 169 -4.73 -28.16 4.97
CA ASP A 169 -4.31 -28.41 3.59
C ASP A 169 -5.13 -27.62 2.57
N ALA A 170 -6.45 -27.58 2.77
CA ALA A 170 -7.35 -26.77 1.94
C ALA A 170 -7.01 -25.27 2.06
N ALA A 171 -6.71 -24.80 3.28
CA ALA A 171 -6.33 -23.40 3.48
C ALA A 171 -5.00 -23.04 2.82
N LEU A 172 -3.99 -23.93 2.88
CA LEU A 172 -2.74 -23.76 2.13
C LEU A 172 -2.97 -23.79 0.61
N ALA A 173 -3.88 -24.62 0.12
CA ALA A 173 -4.23 -24.65 -1.29
C ALA A 173 -4.87 -23.32 -1.73
N THR A 174 -5.73 -22.73 -0.90
CA THR A 174 -6.28 -21.38 -1.14
C THR A 174 -5.18 -20.33 -1.17
N GLU A 175 -4.23 -20.34 -0.22
CA GLU A 175 -3.09 -19.40 -0.26
C GLU A 175 -2.26 -19.55 -1.54
N ARG A 176 -2.02 -20.78 -2.01
CA ARG A 176 -1.36 -21.02 -3.30
C ARG A 176 -2.12 -20.38 -4.46
N GLN A 177 -3.45 -20.50 -4.48
CA GLN A 177 -4.28 -19.88 -5.51
C GLN A 177 -4.23 -18.35 -5.45
N LEU A 178 -4.21 -17.75 -4.24
CA LEU A 178 -4.10 -16.31 -4.06
C LEU A 178 -2.73 -15.79 -4.54
N LEU A 179 -1.64 -16.47 -4.16
CA LEU A 179 -0.28 -16.13 -4.60
C LEU A 179 -0.12 -16.25 -6.12
N ALA A 180 -0.77 -17.22 -6.75
CA ALA A 180 -0.76 -17.39 -8.21
C ALA A 180 -1.46 -16.26 -8.98
N ARG A 181 -2.13 -15.31 -8.30
CA ARG A 181 -2.76 -14.11 -8.90
C ARG A 181 -1.84 -12.90 -8.99
N TRP A 182 -0.65 -12.95 -8.41
CA TRP A 182 0.31 -11.87 -8.56
C TRP A 182 0.58 -11.62 -10.05
N ASP A 183 0.66 -10.35 -10.44
CA ASP A 183 0.79 -9.89 -11.83
C ASP A 183 -0.40 -10.17 -12.77
N LYS A 184 -1.51 -10.68 -12.24
CA LYS A 184 -2.72 -10.93 -13.03
C LYS A 184 -3.79 -9.89 -12.72
N PRO A 185 -4.70 -9.61 -13.66
CA PRO A 185 -5.90 -8.83 -13.35
C PRO A 185 -6.66 -9.44 -12.18
N ARG A 186 -7.01 -8.61 -11.20
CA ARG A 186 -7.71 -9.01 -9.98
C ARG A 186 -9.13 -8.45 -9.97
N PRO A 187 -10.09 -9.09 -9.26
CA PRO A 187 -11.32 -8.43 -8.88
C PRO A 187 -11.02 -7.09 -8.20
N ALA A 188 -11.89 -6.09 -8.39
CA ALA A 188 -11.73 -4.81 -7.74
C ALA A 188 -11.70 -4.99 -6.22
N ILE A 189 -10.62 -4.52 -5.59
CA ILE A 189 -10.49 -4.53 -4.13
C ILE A 189 -11.54 -3.57 -3.56
N PRO A 190 -12.31 -3.95 -2.53
CA PRO A 190 -13.27 -3.07 -1.89
C PRO A 190 -12.65 -1.72 -1.52
N ALA A 191 -13.44 -0.65 -1.48
CA ALA A 191 -12.96 0.64 -1.02
C ALA A 191 -12.39 0.54 0.41
N MET A 192 -11.55 1.49 0.81
CA MET A 192 -11.11 1.59 2.20
C MET A 192 -12.33 1.62 3.15
N PRO A 193 -12.28 0.95 4.33
CA PRO A 193 -13.34 1.08 5.33
C PRO A 193 -13.52 2.54 5.77
N GLU A 194 -14.76 3.03 5.79
CA GLU A 194 -15.12 4.35 6.37
C GLU A 194 -16.07 4.14 7.57
N PRO A 195 -15.71 4.59 8.79
CA PRO A 195 -14.40 5.11 9.17
C PRO A 195 -13.30 4.04 9.08
N LEU A 196 -12.04 4.50 9.04
CA LEU A 196 -10.89 3.61 9.18
C LEU A 196 -11.01 2.79 10.48
N PRO A 197 -10.59 1.51 10.50
CA PRO A 197 -10.77 0.66 11.68
C PRO A 197 -10.18 1.26 12.96
N GLN A 198 -8.99 1.86 12.89
CA GLN A 198 -8.36 2.55 14.02
C GLN A 198 -9.16 3.78 14.49
N ASP A 199 -9.77 4.52 13.58
CA ASP A 199 -10.60 5.70 13.90
C ASP A 199 -11.92 5.27 14.53
N ALA A 200 -12.51 4.18 14.02
CA ALA A 200 -13.74 3.57 14.55
C ALA A 200 -13.53 3.15 16.00
N VAL A 201 -12.42 2.43 16.27
CA VAL A 201 -12.04 1.97 17.60
C VAL A 201 -11.71 3.15 18.51
N ALA A 202 -10.91 4.12 18.07
CA ALA A 202 -10.57 5.29 18.88
C ALA A 202 -11.83 6.07 19.29
N THR A 203 -12.76 6.29 18.35
CA THR A 203 -14.05 6.94 18.62
C THR A 203 -14.92 6.14 19.59
N PHE A 204 -14.88 4.81 19.49
CA PHE A 204 -15.58 3.93 20.43
C PHE A 204 -15.00 4.03 21.84
N ILE A 205 -13.67 3.92 21.97
CA ILE A 205 -12.96 3.98 23.25
C ILE A 205 -13.14 5.34 23.91
N GLN A 206 -13.05 6.44 23.16
CA GLN A 206 -13.30 7.79 23.69
C GLN A 206 -14.71 7.91 24.28
N ARG A 207 -15.74 7.46 23.56
CA ARG A 207 -17.12 7.48 24.07
C ARG A 207 -17.26 6.67 25.35
N TRP A 208 -16.58 5.53 25.44
CA TRP A 208 -16.57 4.71 26.65
C TRP A 208 -15.88 5.42 27.82
N GLN A 209 -14.74 6.07 27.59
CA GLN A 209 -14.08 6.90 28.60
C GLN A 209 -14.95 8.09 29.07
N ASP A 210 -15.79 8.62 28.18
CA ASP A 210 -16.75 9.70 28.46
C ASP A 210 -18.05 9.21 29.13
N GLY A 211 -18.12 7.94 29.55
CA GLY A 211 -19.23 7.39 30.34
C GLY A 211 -20.33 6.70 29.53
N ALA A 212 -20.11 6.42 28.24
CA ALA A 212 -21.04 5.60 27.47
C ALA A 212 -21.17 4.17 28.05
N PRO A 213 -22.28 3.45 27.78
CA PRO A 213 -22.47 2.08 28.24
C PRO A 213 -21.32 1.15 27.86
N ARG A 214 -20.99 0.22 28.77
CA ARG A 214 -19.94 -0.77 28.53
C ARG A 214 -20.29 -1.66 27.33
N PRO A 215 -19.30 -2.05 26.49
CA PRO A 215 -19.53 -2.99 25.40
C PRO A 215 -19.99 -4.36 25.92
N ALA A 216 -20.70 -5.10 25.06
CA ALA A 216 -21.04 -6.50 25.31
C ALA A 216 -19.81 -7.43 25.37
N LEU A 217 -18.68 -7.00 24.80
CA LEU A 217 -17.42 -7.72 24.79
C LEU A 217 -16.35 -6.95 25.58
N ALA A 218 -15.83 -7.57 26.64
CA ALA A 218 -14.75 -7.00 27.43
C ALA A 218 -13.45 -6.89 26.62
N LEU A 219 -12.68 -5.82 26.84
CA LEU A 219 -11.31 -5.72 26.34
C LEU A 219 -10.42 -6.76 27.01
N PRO A 220 -9.44 -7.34 26.30
CA PRO A 220 -8.33 -8.06 26.92
C PRO A 220 -7.65 -7.21 28.00
N PRO A 221 -7.20 -7.77 29.14
CA PRO A 221 -6.69 -6.99 30.27
C PRO A 221 -5.57 -6.00 29.92
N MET A 222 -4.62 -6.41 29.07
CA MET A 222 -3.52 -5.56 28.61
C MET A 222 -4.03 -4.35 27.81
N LEU A 223 -5.00 -4.56 26.92
CA LEU A 223 -5.62 -3.47 26.15
C LEU A 223 -6.52 -2.60 27.02
N ALA A 224 -7.19 -3.16 28.02
CA ALA A 224 -7.97 -2.39 28.98
C ALA A 224 -7.05 -1.45 29.80
N ASP A 225 -5.91 -1.95 30.27
CA ASP A 225 -4.90 -1.12 30.94
C ASP A 225 -4.36 -0.01 30.02
N ALA A 226 -3.93 -0.36 28.82
CA ALA A 226 -3.39 0.61 27.86
C ALA A 226 -4.42 1.68 27.46
N LEU A 227 -5.64 1.28 27.10
CA LEU A 227 -6.62 2.17 26.49
C LEU A 227 -7.51 2.88 27.52
N LEU A 228 -7.83 2.28 28.65
CA LEU A 228 -8.77 2.86 29.63
C LEU A 228 -8.04 3.48 30.82
N SER A 229 -7.02 2.80 31.36
CA SER A 229 -6.26 3.30 32.51
C SER A 229 -5.21 4.32 32.07
N LYS A 230 -4.33 3.93 31.14
CA LYS A 230 -3.23 4.77 30.63
C LYS A 230 -3.66 5.76 29.55
N ARG A 231 -4.81 5.52 28.92
CA ARG A 231 -5.36 6.32 27.80
C ARG A 231 -4.36 6.49 26.65
N SER A 232 -3.58 5.45 26.37
CA SER A 232 -2.65 5.42 25.26
C SER A 232 -3.38 5.62 23.93
N ALA A 233 -2.82 6.46 23.05
CA ALA A 233 -3.29 6.59 21.68
C ALA A 233 -2.97 5.33 20.86
N TYR A 234 -3.75 5.04 19.82
CA TYR A 234 -3.53 3.89 18.93
C TYR A 234 -2.09 3.82 18.39
N ALA A 235 -1.53 4.97 17.97
CA ALA A 235 -0.21 5.06 17.37
C ALA A 235 0.94 4.69 18.32
N VAL A 236 0.72 4.69 19.65
CA VAL A 236 1.76 4.30 20.62
C VAL A 236 1.67 2.84 21.05
N LEU A 237 0.61 2.13 20.65
CA LEU A 237 0.47 0.70 20.92
C LEU A 237 1.48 -0.10 20.09
N GLY A 238 2.04 -1.14 20.68
CA GLY A 238 2.85 -2.11 19.94
C GLY A 238 2.04 -2.83 18.86
N ARG A 239 2.70 -3.37 17.82
CA ARG A 239 2.00 -4.02 16.69
C ARG A 239 1.11 -5.19 17.10
N ASP A 240 1.54 -5.98 18.09
CA ASP A 240 0.76 -7.09 18.61
C ASP A 240 -0.47 -6.60 19.38
N GLU A 241 -0.35 -5.47 20.09
CA GLU A 241 -1.46 -4.79 20.77
C GLU A 241 -2.46 -4.21 19.75
N GLN A 242 -1.97 -3.56 18.70
CA GLN A 242 -2.80 -3.05 17.60
C GLN A 242 -3.57 -4.19 16.92
N CYS A 243 -2.90 -5.31 16.62
CA CYS A 243 -3.57 -6.50 16.07
C CYS A 243 -4.61 -7.04 17.04
N GLY A 244 -4.27 -7.20 18.33
CA GLY A 244 -5.20 -7.67 19.36
C GLY A 244 -6.42 -6.75 19.53
N LEU A 245 -6.22 -5.43 19.39
CA LEU A 245 -7.29 -4.45 19.40
C LEU A 245 -8.23 -4.61 18.21
N HIS A 246 -7.68 -4.81 17.01
CA HIS A 246 -8.51 -5.06 15.82
C HIS A 246 -9.18 -6.43 15.83
N GLN A 247 -8.56 -7.42 16.48
CA GLN A 247 -9.19 -8.72 16.74
C GLN A 247 -10.40 -8.58 17.67
N TRP A 248 -10.27 -7.81 18.75
CA TRP A 248 -11.39 -7.48 19.63
C TRP A 248 -12.47 -6.68 18.89
N TRP A 249 -12.07 -5.68 18.09
CA TRP A 249 -13.00 -4.85 17.32
C TRP A 249 -13.79 -5.66 16.29
N LEU A 250 -13.15 -6.61 15.60
CA LEU A 250 -13.82 -7.56 14.70
C LEU A 250 -14.94 -8.30 15.43
N GLN A 251 -14.68 -8.82 16.64
CA GLN A 251 -15.67 -9.56 17.42
C GLN A 251 -16.81 -8.66 17.89
N LEU A 252 -16.49 -7.46 18.38
CA LEU A 252 -17.49 -6.49 18.80
C LEU A 252 -18.38 -6.05 17.62
N SER A 253 -17.78 -5.81 16.45
CA SER A 253 -18.49 -5.42 15.24
C SER A 253 -19.49 -6.48 14.79
N LEU A 254 -19.13 -7.77 14.90
CA LEU A 254 -20.08 -8.87 14.64
C LEU A 254 -21.26 -8.85 15.61
N LEU A 255 -21.02 -8.61 16.90
CA LEU A 255 -22.09 -8.49 17.90
C LEU A 255 -22.98 -7.26 17.64
N GLN A 256 -22.45 -6.24 16.97
CA GLN A 256 -23.18 -5.05 16.53
C GLN A 256 -23.87 -5.21 15.17
N GLY A 257 -23.81 -6.40 14.56
CA GLY A 257 -24.52 -6.73 13.33
C GLY A 257 -23.74 -6.52 12.03
N ALA A 258 -22.44 -6.24 12.08
CA ALA A 258 -21.61 -6.22 10.87
C ALA A 258 -21.49 -7.62 10.26
N THR A 259 -21.40 -7.69 8.92
CA THR A 259 -21.29 -8.98 8.22
C THR A 259 -19.88 -9.59 8.35
N PRO A 260 -19.72 -10.92 8.25
CA PRO A 260 -18.43 -11.59 8.21
C PRO A 260 -17.42 -10.98 7.22
N ALA A 261 -17.87 -10.69 5.99
CA ALA A 261 -17.02 -10.12 4.95
C ALA A 261 -16.51 -8.72 5.33
N GLN A 262 -17.40 -7.86 5.87
CA GLN A 262 -17.03 -6.51 6.30
C GLN A 262 -16.00 -6.52 7.43
N VAL A 263 -16.20 -7.36 8.45
CA VAL A 263 -15.27 -7.40 9.59
C VAL A 263 -13.92 -8.03 9.24
N LEU A 264 -13.90 -9.04 8.36
CA LEU A 264 -12.65 -9.64 7.89
C LEU A 264 -11.86 -8.65 7.03
N TYR A 265 -12.53 -7.95 6.12
CA TYR A 265 -11.89 -6.92 5.31
C TYR A 265 -11.37 -5.77 6.18
N GLY A 266 -12.18 -5.29 7.13
CA GLY A 266 -11.77 -4.28 8.11
C GLY A 266 -10.55 -4.71 8.92
N PHE A 267 -10.53 -5.95 9.42
CA PHE A 267 -9.39 -6.51 10.15
C PHE A 267 -8.12 -6.57 9.27
N ARG A 268 -8.21 -7.14 8.06
CA ARG A 268 -7.08 -7.22 7.12
C ARG A 268 -6.51 -5.85 6.80
N TYR A 269 -7.38 -4.87 6.54
CA TYR A 269 -6.98 -3.50 6.25
C TYR A 269 -6.30 -2.84 7.46
N ALA A 270 -6.82 -3.07 8.66
CA ALA A 270 -6.26 -2.51 9.89
C ALA A 270 -4.88 -3.09 10.26
N THR A 271 -4.64 -4.36 9.91
CA THR A 271 -3.38 -5.06 10.15
C THR A 271 -2.45 -5.07 8.93
N LEU A 272 -2.80 -4.33 7.88
CA LEU A 272 -2.05 -4.28 6.63
C LEU A 272 -0.65 -3.72 6.87
N ASN A 273 0.37 -4.41 6.38
CA ASN A 273 1.74 -3.88 6.40
C ASN A 273 1.98 -2.97 5.18
N THR A 274 1.62 -1.70 5.32
CA THR A 274 1.85 -0.63 4.34
C THR A 274 3.34 -0.25 4.22
N VAL A 275 3.68 0.58 3.24
CA VAL A 275 5.05 1.11 3.08
C VAL A 275 5.45 1.94 4.29
N THR A 276 4.54 2.75 4.83
CA THR A 276 4.75 3.52 6.07
C THR A 276 5.06 2.60 7.23
N GLU A 277 4.30 1.53 7.39
CA GLU A 277 4.56 0.52 8.43
C GLU A 277 5.94 -0.12 8.25
N ARG A 278 6.31 -0.54 7.04
CA ARG A 278 7.62 -1.20 6.83
C ARG A 278 8.81 -0.26 7.02
N TYR A 279 8.70 1.01 6.66
CA TYR A 279 9.88 1.85 6.42
C TYR A 279 9.86 3.24 7.04
N ALA A 280 8.77 3.73 7.65
CA ALA A 280 8.74 5.09 8.21
C ALA A 280 9.87 5.33 9.23
N GLY A 281 10.14 4.38 10.13
CA GLY A 281 11.24 4.52 11.11
C GLY A 281 12.65 4.58 10.49
N ALA A 282 12.83 4.20 9.22
CA ALA A 282 14.12 4.27 8.54
C ALA A 282 14.31 5.57 7.75
N TYR A 283 13.23 6.29 7.43
CA TYR A 283 13.26 7.44 6.50
C TYR A 283 12.61 8.72 7.05
N ASP A 284 11.65 8.58 7.95
CA ASP A 284 10.92 9.69 8.58
C ASP A 284 11.43 9.99 10.01
N ASP A 285 12.35 9.17 10.54
CA ASP A 285 12.94 9.36 11.87
C ASP A 285 14.12 10.35 11.81
N THR A 286 13.79 11.64 11.74
CA THR A 286 14.70 12.68 12.20
C THR A 286 14.77 12.57 13.72
N GLY A 287 15.77 11.86 14.23
CA GLY A 287 15.92 11.58 15.66
C GLY A 287 15.63 12.78 16.57
N GLY A 288 14.82 12.53 17.60
CA GLY A 288 14.45 13.50 18.63
C GLY A 288 13.01 14.00 18.45
N GLY A 289 12.21 13.86 19.49
CA GLY A 289 10.78 14.24 19.56
C GLY A 289 10.49 15.75 19.43
N ALA A 290 11.20 16.47 18.58
CA ALA A 290 10.77 17.74 18.04
C ALA A 290 10.14 17.47 16.67
N MET A 291 8.85 17.76 16.52
CA MET A 291 8.30 18.00 15.18
C MET A 291 9.29 18.92 14.45
N PRO A 292 9.69 18.60 13.21
CA PRO A 292 10.38 19.58 12.39
C PRO A 292 9.55 20.87 12.48
N PRO A 293 10.16 22.03 12.78
CA PRO A 293 9.45 23.29 12.59
C PRO A 293 8.89 23.25 11.17
N ALA A 294 7.68 23.73 10.94
CA ALA A 294 6.99 23.69 9.65
C ALA A 294 7.90 24.24 8.52
N THR A 295 8.82 23.42 8.04
CA THR A 295 9.66 23.69 6.90
C THR A 295 8.73 23.49 5.72
N ARG A 296 8.78 24.44 4.81
CA ARG A 296 7.79 24.72 3.76
C ARG A 296 7.57 23.58 2.74
N SER A 297 8.06 22.37 2.99
CA SER A 297 7.54 21.18 2.33
C SER A 297 7.07 20.16 3.36
N GLY A 298 5.81 20.21 3.78
CA GLY A 298 5.14 19.19 4.60
C GLY A 298 4.94 17.84 3.90
N TYR A 299 5.84 17.50 2.98
CA TYR A 299 5.79 16.33 2.11
C TYR A 299 6.61 15.19 2.73
N PRO A 300 6.00 14.02 3.01
CA PRO A 300 6.71 12.87 3.62
C PRO A 300 7.92 12.42 2.81
N GLN A 301 9.05 12.14 3.49
CA GLN A 301 10.28 11.70 2.83
C GLN A 301 10.07 10.35 2.14
N LEU A 302 9.32 9.44 2.78
CA LEU A 302 8.97 8.17 2.18
C LEU A 302 8.15 8.34 0.87
N ALA A 303 7.26 9.33 0.81
CA ALA A 303 6.51 9.65 -0.41
C ALA A 303 7.42 10.22 -1.49
N ARG A 304 8.42 11.05 -1.14
CA ARG A 304 9.44 11.51 -2.08
C ARG A 304 10.26 10.35 -2.63
N ARG A 305 10.69 9.42 -1.76
CA ARG A 305 11.49 8.25 -2.13
C ARG A 305 10.80 7.45 -3.24
N PHE A 306 9.52 7.14 -3.04
CA PHE A 306 8.72 6.38 -4.00
C PHE A 306 8.05 7.23 -5.08
N SER A 307 8.35 8.55 -5.12
CA SER A 307 7.72 9.49 -6.05
C SER A 307 6.17 9.43 -6.04
N VAL A 308 5.58 9.14 -4.89
CA VAL A 308 4.12 9.03 -4.73
C VAL A 308 3.54 10.42 -4.82
N THR A 309 2.51 10.64 -5.63
CA THR A 309 1.73 11.90 -5.71
C THR A 309 0.24 11.60 -5.57
N GLY A 310 -0.60 12.63 -5.48
CA GLY A 310 -2.05 12.48 -5.55
C GLY A 310 -2.82 13.41 -4.63
N SER A 311 -3.87 12.91 -3.99
CA SER A 311 -4.70 13.69 -3.08
C SER A 311 -5.32 12.87 -1.96
N SER A 312 -5.56 13.55 -0.83
CA SER A 312 -6.29 13.02 0.33
C SER A 312 -7.47 13.94 0.63
N THR A 313 -8.67 13.39 0.72
CA THR A 313 -9.85 14.13 1.19
C THR A 313 -10.00 13.92 2.68
N VAL A 314 -9.97 15.02 3.44
CA VAL A 314 -10.08 15.02 4.90
C VAL A 314 -11.47 15.51 5.30
N ARG A 315 -12.10 14.82 6.25
CA ARG A 315 -13.27 15.31 6.98
C ARG A 315 -12.83 15.79 8.36
N VAL A 316 -13.14 17.04 8.71
CA VAL A 316 -12.93 17.61 10.04
C VAL A 316 -14.27 17.81 10.70
N GLN A 317 -14.40 17.36 11.94
CA GLN A 317 -15.54 17.60 12.81
C GLN A 317 -15.18 18.65 13.86
N PHE A 318 -16.09 19.59 14.09
CA PHE A 318 -15.91 20.69 15.04
C PHE A 318 -16.77 20.47 16.28
N ASP A 319 -16.30 20.99 17.41
CA ASP A 319 -17.10 21.09 18.62
C ASP A 319 -18.01 22.33 18.62
N SER A 320 -18.75 22.54 19.71
CA SER A 320 -19.62 23.71 19.89
C SER A 320 -18.85 25.03 19.97
N ALA A 321 -17.54 25.00 20.24
CA ALA A 321 -16.66 26.17 20.25
C ALA A 321 -16.00 26.41 18.88
N GLN A 322 -16.39 25.67 17.84
CA GLN A 322 -15.81 25.74 16.49
C GLN A 322 -14.32 25.37 16.45
N LEU A 323 -13.86 24.57 17.41
CA LEU A 323 -12.51 24.00 17.42
C LEU A 323 -12.53 22.62 16.76
N PRO A 324 -11.50 22.25 15.97
CA PRO A 324 -11.36 20.90 15.44
C PRO A 324 -11.33 19.88 16.58
N ARG A 325 -12.32 18.98 16.60
CA ARG A 325 -12.41 17.89 17.58
C ARG A 325 -11.84 16.59 17.03
N GLN A 326 -12.08 16.33 15.74
CA GLN A 326 -11.68 15.10 15.08
C GLN A 326 -11.41 15.36 13.60
N ALA A 327 -10.41 14.69 13.04
CA ALA A 327 -10.19 14.61 11.62
C ALA A 327 -10.10 13.14 11.19
N SER A 328 -10.58 12.83 9.98
CA SER A 328 -10.41 11.51 9.37
C SER A 328 -10.23 11.60 7.86
N ILE A 329 -9.50 10.64 7.30
CA ILE A 329 -9.37 10.50 5.85
C ILE A 329 -10.57 9.73 5.32
N VAL A 330 -11.26 10.28 4.32
CA VAL A 330 -12.47 9.68 3.75
C VAL A 330 -12.28 9.22 2.31
N GLU A 331 -11.26 9.71 1.62
CA GLU A 331 -10.96 9.33 0.24
C GLU A 331 -9.50 9.63 -0.06
N ARG A 332 -8.91 8.83 -0.97
CA ARG A 332 -7.58 9.05 -1.52
C ARG A 332 -7.56 8.72 -2.99
N THR A 333 -6.76 9.47 -3.74
CA THR A 333 -6.39 9.13 -5.12
C THR A 333 -4.90 9.31 -5.24
N LEU A 334 -4.16 8.23 -5.43
CA LEU A 334 -2.70 8.24 -5.44
C LEU A 334 -2.15 7.72 -6.76
N GLN A 335 -1.02 8.27 -7.17
CA GLN A 335 -0.21 7.80 -8.28
C GLN A 335 1.17 7.40 -7.76
N VAL A 336 1.63 6.21 -8.13
CA VAL A 336 2.91 5.66 -7.71
C VAL A 336 3.59 5.05 -8.94
N PRO A 337 4.79 5.52 -9.32
CA PRO A 337 5.57 4.87 -10.37
C PRO A 337 5.75 3.36 -10.13
N GLY A 338 5.66 2.57 -11.20
CA GLY A 338 5.65 1.12 -11.15
C GLY A 338 4.30 0.46 -10.86
N ILE A 339 3.28 1.20 -10.40
CA ILE A 339 1.92 0.69 -10.19
C ILE A 339 1.00 1.24 -11.28
N ARG A 340 0.60 0.39 -12.25
CA ARG A 340 -0.31 0.76 -13.35
C ARG A 340 -1.59 -0.08 -13.29
N GLY A 341 -2.73 0.56 -13.54
CA GLY A 341 -4.03 -0.13 -13.64
C GLY A 341 -4.56 -0.75 -12.34
N ALA A 342 -3.91 -0.48 -11.20
CA ALA A 342 -4.29 -0.98 -9.88
C ALA A 342 -4.28 0.14 -8.84
N ARG A 343 -5.05 -0.04 -7.75
CA ARG A 343 -5.02 0.87 -6.60
C ARG A 343 -3.70 0.65 -5.82
N PRO A 344 -2.96 1.71 -5.45
CA PRO A 344 -1.69 1.58 -4.73
C PRO A 344 -1.92 1.35 -3.22
N ILE A 345 -2.53 0.20 -2.89
CA ILE A 345 -2.91 -0.22 -1.53
C ILE A 345 -1.77 -0.02 -0.52
N ALA A 346 -0.54 -0.42 -0.87
CA ALA A 346 0.60 -0.33 0.04
C ALA A 346 0.93 1.11 0.46
N PHE A 347 0.52 2.10 -0.34
CA PHE A 347 0.85 3.51 -0.17
C PHE A 347 -0.31 4.35 0.36
N GLU A 348 -1.49 3.76 0.56
CA GLU A 348 -2.69 4.52 0.93
C GLU A 348 -2.49 5.38 2.18
N GLN A 349 -1.73 4.91 3.18
CA GLN A 349 -1.54 5.63 4.44
C GLN A 349 -0.40 6.66 4.41
N ILE A 350 0.33 6.81 3.30
CA ILE A 350 1.59 7.55 3.27
C ILE A 350 1.45 9.04 3.60
N PHE A 351 0.27 9.62 3.30
CA PHE A 351 -0.04 11.02 3.57
C PHE A 351 -1.00 11.22 4.76
N ASP A 352 -1.41 10.15 5.46
CA ASP A 352 -2.47 10.26 6.46
C ASP A 352 -2.04 11.10 7.67
N ALA A 353 -0.90 10.77 8.28
CA ALA A 353 -0.39 11.50 9.44
C ALA A 353 -0.20 13.01 9.17
N PRO A 354 0.49 13.46 8.10
CA PRO A 354 0.61 14.89 7.82
C PRO A 354 -0.73 15.54 7.44
N ALA A 355 -1.61 14.85 6.70
CA ALA A 355 -2.94 15.36 6.37
C ALA A 355 -3.79 15.62 7.63
N LEU A 356 -3.82 14.65 8.54
CA LEU A 356 -4.57 14.74 9.79
C LEU A 356 -3.95 15.77 10.73
N SER A 357 -2.61 15.86 10.81
CA SER A 357 -1.92 16.90 11.58
C SER A 357 -2.27 18.30 11.07
N HIS A 358 -2.20 18.52 9.76
CA HIS A 358 -2.63 19.78 9.14
C HIS A 358 -4.10 20.09 9.48
N ALA A 359 -4.97 19.09 9.42
CA ALA A 359 -6.40 19.22 9.74
C ALA A 359 -6.71 19.50 11.20
N MET A 360 -5.80 19.17 12.12
CA MET A 360 -5.97 19.45 13.55
C MET A 360 -5.29 20.75 13.99
N GLN A 361 -4.39 21.33 13.19
CA GLN A 361 -3.70 22.59 13.50
C GLN A 361 -4.59 23.85 13.39
N GLY A 362 -5.78 23.75 12.80
CA GLY A 362 -6.74 24.86 12.79
C GLY A 362 -6.47 25.93 11.72
N THR A 363 -5.59 25.65 10.76
CA THR A 363 -5.30 26.54 9.61
C THR A 363 -6.62 26.82 8.89
N SER A 364 -6.96 28.11 8.72
CA SER A 364 -8.29 28.62 8.36
C SER A 364 -9.09 27.72 7.40
N TYR A 365 -9.94 26.86 7.93
CA TYR A 365 -10.93 26.15 7.11
C TYR A 365 -11.98 27.17 6.65
N PRO A 366 -12.58 26.99 5.46
CA PRO A 366 -13.86 27.63 5.19
C PRO A 366 -14.84 27.15 6.28
N LYS A 367 -15.06 27.99 7.30
CA LYS A 367 -15.97 27.67 8.40
C LYS A 367 -17.35 27.45 7.77
N PRO A 368 -17.99 26.32 8.03
CA PRO A 368 -19.29 26.05 7.44
C PRO A 368 -20.30 27.00 8.10
N ASP A 369 -21.10 27.70 7.30
CA ASP A 369 -22.08 28.66 7.83
C ASP A 369 -23.09 27.99 8.79
N ASN A 370 -23.33 26.67 8.67
CA ASN A 370 -24.35 25.93 9.42
C ASN A 370 -24.00 24.45 9.76
N GLY A 371 -22.72 24.07 9.81
CA GLY A 371 -22.32 22.65 9.92
C GLY A 371 -21.33 22.31 11.04
N ASN A 372 -21.43 21.11 11.62
CA ASN A 372 -20.44 20.59 12.57
C ASN A 372 -19.28 19.84 11.89
N SER A 373 -19.19 19.90 10.54
CA SER A 373 -18.12 19.24 9.80
C SER A 373 -17.80 19.94 8.48
N VAL A 374 -16.53 19.89 8.07
CA VAL A 374 -16.03 20.35 6.76
C VAL A 374 -15.32 19.19 6.07
N ARG A 375 -15.44 19.13 4.74
CA ARG A 375 -14.59 18.30 3.89
C ARG A 375 -13.74 19.19 2.99
N TYR A 376 -12.46 18.88 2.88
CA TYR A 376 -11.55 19.53 1.94
C TYR A 376 -10.51 18.54 1.43
N GLN A 377 -9.92 18.87 0.28
CA GLN A 377 -8.92 18.04 -0.38
C GLN A 377 -7.53 18.66 -0.20
N LEU A 378 -6.57 17.82 0.16
CA LEU A 378 -5.14 18.13 0.11
C LEU A 378 -4.57 17.49 -1.15
N VAL A 379 -3.81 18.27 -1.93
CA VAL A 379 -3.12 17.80 -3.15
C VAL A 379 -1.63 17.70 -2.85
N TRP A 380 -1.05 16.54 -3.19
CA TRP A 380 0.34 16.17 -2.96
C TRP A 380 1.04 16.09 -4.31
N ASP A 381 1.93 17.03 -4.58
CA ASP A 381 2.74 17.08 -5.80
C ASP A 381 4.23 17.22 -5.47
N LEU A 382 5.08 16.69 -6.35
CA LEU A 382 6.54 16.70 -6.26
C LEU A 382 7.20 17.83 -7.04
N THR A 383 6.43 18.77 -7.61
CA THR A 383 6.99 19.94 -8.32
C THR A 383 8.06 20.64 -7.48
N ASP A 384 9.21 20.84 -8.13
CA ASP A 384 10.52 21.27 -7.63
C ASP A 384 10.47 22.19 -6.37
N PRO A 385 11.10 21.82 -5.24
CA PRO A 385 11.12 22.65 -4.03
C PRO A 385 11.76 24.04 -4.25
N ASP A 386 12.49 24.26 -5.34
CA ASP A 386 13.08 25.56 -5.69
C ASP A 386 12.17 26.44 -6.58
N ALA A 387 11.03 25.94 -7.08
CA ALA A 387 10.09 26.71 -7.91
C ALA A 387 8.98 27.43 -7.11
N ALA A 388 8.95 27.28 -5.79
CA ALA A 388 7.95 27.90 -4.93
C ALA A 388 8.32 29.34 -4.51
N GLN A 389 8.53 30.23 -5.49
CA GLN A 389 8.44 31.68 -5.24
C GLN A 389 7.02 32.24 -5.38
N ASP A 390 6.01 31.44 -5.76
CA ASP A 390 4.65 32.00 -5.95
C ASP A 390 3.47 31.03 -5.73
N ASN A 391 3.55 30.15 -4.72
CA ASN A 391 2.44 29.26 -4.36
C ASN A 391 1.50 29.89 -3.32
N THR A 392 0.69 30.85 -3.78
CA THR A 392 -0.58 31.18 -3.13
C THR A 392 -1.59 30.06 -3.46
N PRO A 393 -2.37 29.52 -2.50
CA PRO A 393 -3.36 28.48 -2.78
C PRO A 393 -4.38 28.96 -3.82
N LYS A 394 -4.40 28.34 -5.00
CA LYS A 394 -5.48 28.56 -5.97
C LYS A 394 -6.74 27.84 -5.49
N GLN A 395 -7.59 28.58 -4.77
CA GLN A 395 -8.98 28.20 -4.51
C GLN A 395 -9.73 28.10 -5.84
N THR A 396 -10.05 26.91 -6.31
CA THR A 396 -11.00 26.72 -7.42
C THR A 396 -12.39 26.52 -6.84
N GLY A 397 -12.99 27.63 -6.38
CA GLY A 397 -14.41 27.66 -6.03
C GLY A 397 -15.26 27.63 -7.30
N LYS A 398 -15.78 26.45 -7.68
CA LYS A 398 -16.94 26.40 -8.58
C LYS A 398 -18.17 26.83 -7.79
N ARG A 399 -18.63 28.07 -8.01
CA ARG A 399 -19.99 28.48 -7.64
C ARG A 399 -20.99 27.65 -8.44
N ALA A 400 -21.80 26.86 -7.76
CA ALA A 400 -23.10 26.48 -8.31
C ALA A 400 -23.97 27.75 -8.28
N ASN A 401 -24.44 28.19 -9.45
CA ASN A 401 -25.44 29.24 -9.57
C ASN A 401 -26.84 28.65 -9.30
N PRO A 402 -27.80 29.49 -8.86
CA PRO A 402 -29.09 29.08 -8.30
C PRO A 402 -29.99 28.31 -9.26
#